data_AF-A0A536JJK2-F1
#
_entry.id   AF-A0A536JJK2-F1
#
_cell.length_a   1.000
_cell.length_b   1.000
_cell.length_c   1.000
_cell.angle_alpha   90.00
_cell.angle_beta   90.00
_cell.angle_gamma   90.00
#
_symmetry.space_group_name_H-M   'P 1'
#
loop_
_entity.id
_entity.type
_entity.pdbx_description
1 polymer ?
#
loop_
_entity_poly.entity_id
_entity_poly.type
_entity_poly.pdbx_seq_one_letter_code
_entity_poly.pdbx_strand_id
1 'polypeptide(L)'
;MKSLTMEEPDNLFPARRDAVLYLIGLGGFWGGVAVLLIAADAALPSFVVVVFSGLAIACAFLHMSTTRKFEGRLTGRPVRPWPFGYASFRTQVIATLPSTVRAAAQRQQRIPCW
;
A
#
# COMPACT_ATOMS: atom_id res chain seq x y z
N MET A 1 6.57 -23.42 -15.87
CA MET A 1 6.54 -22.13 -15.14
C MET A 1 5.64 -21.19 -15.93
N LYS A 2 4.47 -20.83 -15.40
CA LYS A 2 3.62 -19.81 -16.04
C LYS A 2 4.37 -18.49 -15.96
N SER A 3 4.73 -17.95 -17.13
CA SER A 3 5.16 -16.57 -17.28
C SER A 3 4.17 -15.69 -16.52
N LEU A 4 4.65 -14.95 -15.52
CA LEU A 4 3.90 -13.86 -14.91
C LEU A 4 3.85 -12.75 -15.97
N THR A 5 3.06 -12.95 -17.02
CA THR A 5 2.60 -11.84 -17.83
C THR A 5 1.92 -10.90 -16.85
N MET A 6 2.49 -9.72 -16.76
CA MET A 6 2.06 -8.54 -16.05
C MET A 6 0.63 -8.21 -16.52
N GLU A 7 -0.34 -9.00 -16.06
CA GLU A 7 -1.75 -8.93 -16.43
C GLU A 7 -2.25 -7.54 -16.07
N GLU A 8 -2.74 -6.84 -17.08
CA GLU A 8 -3.41 -5.53 -17.09
C GLU A 8 -3.43 -4.76 -15.75
N PRO A 9 -2.97 -3.51 -15.67
CA PRO A 9 -3.12 -2.67 -14.46
C PRO A 9 -4.58 -2.57 -13.96
N ASP A 10 -5.56 -2.84 -14.83
CA ASP A 10 -6.98 -2.93 -14.51
C ASP A 10 -7.36 -4.13 -13.61
N ASN A 11 -6.57 -5.23 -13.61
CA ASN A 11 -6.83 -6.42 -12.80
C ASN A 11 -6.35 -6.26 -11.34
N LEU A 12 -5.29 -5.48 -11.10
CA LEU A 12 -4.69 -5.30 -9.78
C LEU A 12 -5.50 -4.33 -8.90
N PHE A 13 -6.06 -3.28 -9.51
CA PHE A 13 -6.85 -2.24 -8.84
C PHE A 13 -8.19 -2.00 -9.54
N PRO A 14 -9.24 -2.77 -9.20
CA PRO A 14 -10.51 -2.72 -9.93
C PRO A 14 -11.19 -1.35 -9.81
N ALA A 15 -11.08 -0.67 -8.66
CA ALA A 15 -11.59 0.68 -8.47
C ALA A 15 -10.45 1.69 -8.28
N ARG A 16 -10.64 2.91 -8.81
CA ARG A 16 -9.73 4.06 -8.55
C ARG A 16 -9.53 4.28 -7.06
N ARG A 17 -10.59 4.11 -6.26
CA ARG A 17 -10.54 4.20 -4.80
C ARG A 17 -9.54 3.21 -4.18
N ASP A 18 -9.49 1.97 -4.67
CA ASP A 18 -8.56 0.97 -4.12
C ASP A 18 -7.10 1.32 -4.44
N ALA A 19 -6.83 1.86 -5.63
CA ALA A 19 -5.50 2.37 -5.99
C ALA A 19 -5.08 3.58 -5.14
N VAL A 20 -6.00 4.52 -4.90
CA VAL A 20 -5.76 5.69 -4.03
C VAL A 20 -5.46 5.25 -2.60
N LEU A 21 -6.30 4.40 -2.03
CA LEU A 21 -6.08 3.88 -0.68
C LEU A 21 -4.75 3.13 -0.63
N TYR A 22 -4.44 2.29 -1.60
CA TYR A 22 -3.17 1.59 -1.67
C TYR A 22 -1.96 2.54 -1.60
N LEU A 23 -1.96 3.61 -2.41
CA LEU A 23 -0.87 4.59 -2.44
C LEU A 23 -0.78 5.41 -1.15
N ILE A 24 -1.92 5.82 -0.57
CA ILE A 24 -1.96 6.53 0.73
C ILE A 24 -1.42 5.63 1.84
N GLY A 25 -1.82 4.35 1.86
CA GLY A 25 -1.38 3.39 2.87
C GLY A 25 0.11 3.13 2.77
N LEU A 26 0.58 2.78 1.58
CA LEU A 26 1.99 2.51 1.32
C LEU A 26 2.87 3.74 1.60
N GLY A 27 2.54 4.88 0.98
CA GLY A 27 3.31 6.11 1.09
C GLY A 27 3.23 6.72 2.49
N GLY A 28 2.06 6.71 3.11
CA GLY A 28 1.88 7.25 4.46
C GLY A 28 2.53 6.39 5.54
N PHE A 29 2.56 5.06 5.38
CA PHE A 29 3.23 4.19 6.35
C PHE A 29 4.75 4.34 6.24
N TRP A 30 5.33 4.09 5.06
CA TRP A 30 6.78 4.15 4.88
C TRP A 30 7.31 5.58 4.97
N GLY A 31 6.57 6.55 4.45
CA GLY A 31 6.89 7.97 4.62
C GLY A 31 6.80 8.40 6.08
N GLY A 32 5.78 7.94 6.82
CA GLY A 32 5.68 8.18 8.26
C GLY A 32 6.85 7.59 9.05
N VAL A 33 7.26 6.35 8.74
CA VAL A 33 8.44 5.72 9.34
C VAL A 33 9.71 6.52 9.03
N ALA A 34 9.91 6.95 7.78
CA ALA A 34 11.06 7.78 7.40
C ALA A 34 11.09 9.10 8.18
N VAL A 35 9.94 9.78 8.30
CA VAL A 35 9.83 11.02 9.09
C VAL A 35 10.14 10.77 10.56
N LEU A 36 9.70 9.65 11.14
CA LEU A 36 10.01 9.32 12.53
C LEU A 36 11.50 9.08 12.77
N LEU A 37 12.17 8.40 11.84
CA LEU A 37 13.63 8.19 11.91
C LEU A 37 14.38 9.53 11.84
N ILE A 38 13.99 10.41 10.91
CA ILE A 38 14.55 11.75 10.77
C ILE A 38 14.26 12.60 12.02
N ALA A 39 13.05 12.51 12.57
CA ALA A 39 12.65 13.25 13.76
C ALA A 39 13.46 12.84 15.00
N ALA A 40 13.76 11.55 15.13
CA ALA A 40 14.62 11.03 16.18
C ALA A 40 16.05 11.53 16.05
N ASP A 41 16.61 11.53 14.83
CA ASP A 41 17.95 12.02 14.54
C ASP A 41 18.08 13.55 14.78
N ALA A 42 17.08 14.31 14.36
CA ALA A 42 17.02 15.76 14.51
C ALA A 42 16.53 16.23 15.89
N ALA A 43 16.32 15.33 16.85
CA ALA A 43 15.80 15.61 18.20
C ALA A 43 14.55 16.52 18.19
N LEU A 44 13.62 16.27 17.27
CA LEU A 44 12.41 17.08 17.13
C LEU A 44 11.52 16.99 18.38
N PRO A 45 10.67 18.02 18.62
CA PRO A 45 9.76 18.01 19.75
C PRO A 45 8.86 16.77 19.78
N SER A 46 8.56 16.29 20.99
CA SER A 46 7.77 15.07 21.22
C SER A 46 6.39 15.09 20.54
N PHE A 47 5.74 16.26 20.44
CA PHE A 47 4.45 16.38 19.77
C PHE A 47 4.53 16.04 18.27
N VAL A 48 5.66 16.33 17.61
CA VAL A 48 5.89 15.99 16.19
C VAL A 48 5.94 14.48 16.04
N VAL A 49 6.72 13.82 16.90
CA VAL A 49 6.87 12.36 16.92
C VAL A 49 5.52 11.69 17.16
N VAL A 50 4.72 12.19 18.11
CA VAL A 50 3.39 11.64 18.41
C VAL A 50 2.44 11.76 17.21
N VAL A 51 2.39 12.92 16.55
CA VAL A 51 1.52 13.15 15.38
C VAL A 51 1.90 12.22 14.24
N PHE A 52 3.18 12.15 13.88
CA PHE A 52 3.63 11.28 12.79
C PHE A 52 3.53 9.79 13.12
N SER A 53 3.65 9.41 14.40
CA SER A 53 3.41 8.03 14.85
C SER A 53 1.95 7.64 14.66
N GLY A 54 1.02 8.51 15.07
CA GLY A 54 -0.41 8.29 14.87
C GLY A 54 -0.77 8.15 13.39
N LEU A 55 -0.21 9.02 12.54
CA LEU A 55 -0.39 8.96 11.09
C LEU A 55 0.19 7.66 10.50
N ALA A 56 1.41 7.29 10.88
CA ALA A 56 2.05 6.06 10.42
C ALA A 56 1.23 4.81 10.79
N ILE A 57 0.69 4.77 12.01
CA ILE A 57 -0.20 3.67 12.46
C ILE A 57 -1.48 3.63 11.64
N ALA A 58 -2.15 4.76 11.43
CA ALA A 58 -3.36 4.82 10.60
C ALA A 58 -3.08 4.35 9.16
N CYS A 59 -1.97 4.79 8.58
CA CYS A 59 -1.52 4.35 7.27
C CYS A 59 -1.08 2.88 7.25
N ALA A 60 -0.56 2.33 8.34
CA ALA A 60 -0.24 0.90 8.46
C ALA A 60 -1.51 0.04 8.37
N PHE A 61 -2.58 0.42 9.07
CA PHE A 61 -3.88 -0.26 8.95
C PHE A 61 -4.40 -0.21 7.51
N LEU A 62 -4.28 0.95 6.89
CA LEU A 62 -4.73 1.17 5.52
C LEU A 62 -3.89 0.35 4.54
N HIS A 63 -2.56 0.34 4.68
CA HIS A 63 -1.63 -0.48 3.93
C HIS A 63 -1.99 -1.97 4.06
N MET A 64 -2.12 -2.49 5.28
CA MET A 64 -2.49 -3.89 5.52
C MET A 64 -3.84 -4.26 4.92
N SER A 65 -4.84 -3.37 4.99
CA SER A 65 -6.16 -3.61 4.40
C SER A 65 -6.07 -3.75 2.87
N THR A 66 -5.27 -2.89 2.22
CA THR A 66 -5.10 -2.88 0.77
C THR A 66 -4.25 -4.04 0.28
N THR A 67 -3.18 -4.39 0.99
CA THR A 67 -2.31 -5.54 0.67
C THR A 67 -3.05 -6.87 0.82
N ARG A 68 -4.01 -6.98 1.76
CA ARG A 68 -4.87 -8.16 1.88
C ARG A 68 -5.88 -8.30 0.74
N LYS A 69 -6.49 -7.19 0.31
CA LYS A 69 -7.33 -7.18 -0.90
C LYS A 69 -6.51 -7.59 -2.11
N PHE A 70 -5.29 -7.08 -2.21
CA PHE A 70 -4.34 -7.39 -3.27
C PHE A 70 -3.96 -8.88 -3.29
N GLU A 71 -3.67 -9.49 -2.14
CA GLU A 71 -3.46 -10.95 -2.08
C GLU A 71 -4.67 -11.75 -2.53
N GLY A 72 -5.88 -11.32 -2.13
CA GLY A 72 -7.11 -11.96 -2.57
C GLY A 72 -7.25 -11.97 -4.09
N ARG A 73 -6.72 -10.95 -4.77
CA ARG A 73 -6.66 -10.88 -6.24
C ARG A 73 -5.55 -11.76 -6.82
N LEU A 74 -4.36 -11.76 -6.22
CA LEU A 74 -3.24 -12.57 -6.70
C LEU A 74 -3.45 -14.08 -6.53
N THR A 75 -4.16 -14.49 -5.48
CA THR A 75 -4.32 -15.90 -5.10
C THR A 75 -5.71 -16.46 -5.39
N GLY A 76 -6.69 -15.59 -5.69
CA GLY A 76 -8.09 -15.97 -5.86
C GLY A 76 -8.78 -16.40 -4.56
N ARG A 77 -8.13 -16.28 -3.40
CA ARG A 77 -8.68 -16.69 -2.10
C ARG A 77 -8.77 -15.50 -1.14
N PRO A 78 -9.91 -15.30 -0.45
CA PRO A 78 -10.04 -14.19 0.49
C PRO A 78 -9.13 -14.40 1.70
N VAL A 79 -8.39 -13.35 2.09
CA VAL A 79 -7.58 -13.34 3.32
C VAL A 79 -8.47 -13.01 4.52
N ARG A 80 -8.37 -13.79 5.60
CA ARG A 80 -9.11 -13.57 6.86
C ARG A 80 -9.00 -12.13 7.36
N PRO A 81 -10.06 -11.56 7.96
CA PRO A 81 -10.04 -10.22 8.56
C PRO A 81 -8.94 -10.07 9.60
N TRP A 82 -8.34 -8.87 9.63
CA TRP A 82 -7.34 -8.52 10.64
C TRP A 82 -8.01 -8.51 12.03
N PRO A 83 -7.33 -9.00 13.10
CA PRO A 83 -5.92 -9.43 13.15
C PRO A 83 -5.66 -10.90 12.78
N PHE A 84 -6.69 -11.67 12.38
CA PHE A 84 -6.61 -13.13 12.21
C PHE A 84 -6.12 -13.60 10.83
N GLY A 85 -5.70 -12.69 9.96
CA GLY A 85 -5.17 -12.98 8.62
C GLY A 85 -4.19 -11.93 8.14
N TYR A 86 -3.00 -12.39 7.75
CA TYR A 86 -1.93 -11.55 7.24
C TYR A 86 -1.70 -11.81 5.76
N ALA A 87 -1.26 -10.76 5.05
CA ALA A 87 -0.86 -10.93 3.68
C ALA A 87 0.42 -11.77 3.60
N SER A 88 0.53 -12.75 2.69
CA SER A 88 1.77 -13.52 2.56
C SER A 88 2.97 -12.62 2.25
N PHE A 89 4.16 -13.05 2.67
CA PHE A 89 5.41 -12.31 2.42
C PHE A 89 5.61 -12.01 0.92
N ARG A 90 5.28 -12.98 0.05
CA ARG A 90 5.28 -12.78 -1.41
C ARG A 90 4.43 -11.59 -1.82
N THR A 91 3.21 -11.49 -1.28
CA THR A 91 2.30 -10.36 -1.56
C THR A 91 2.89 -9.03 -1.08
N GLN A 92 3.50 -9.00 0.11
CA GLN A 92 4.12 -7.79 0.65
C GLN A 92 5.24 -7.29 -0.26
N VAL A 93 6.10 -8.20 -0.74
CA VAL A 93 7.15 -7.86 -1.71
C VAL A 93 6.53 -7.33 -3.00
N ILE A 94 5.55 -8.04 -3.57
CA ILE A 94 4.90 -7.64 -4.83
C ILE A 94 4.22 -6.27 -4.68
N ALA A 95 3.59 -5.99 -3.55
CA ALA A 95 3.00 -4.69 -3.29
C ALA A 95 4.07 -3.59 -3.43
N THR A 96 5.20 -3.72 -2.76
CA THR A 96 6.28 -2.72 -2.81
C THR A 96 7.02 -2.61 -4.14
N LEU A 97 6.73 -3.47 -5.14
CA LEU A 97 7.40 -3.39 -6.43
C LEU A 97 7.04 -2.10 -7.19
N PRO A 98 8.01 -1.47 -7.89
CA PRO A 98 7.76 -0.29 -8.72
C PRO A 98 6.67 -0.51 -9.77
N SER A 99 6.56 -1.72 -10.31
CA SER A 99 5.50 -2.10 -11.25
C SER A 99 4.10 -1.97 -10.67
N THR A 100 3.91 -2.41 -9.42
CA THR A 100 2.62 -2.34 -8.72
C THR A 100 2.26 -0.90 -8.37
N VAL A 101 3.25 -0.10 -7.93
CA VAL A 101 3.08 1.33 -7.69
C VAL A 101 2.69 2.05 -8.98
N ARG A 102 3.36 1.74 -10.10
CA ARG A 102 3.03 2.30 -11.42
C ARG A 102 1.63 1.93 -11.87
N ALA A 103 1.21 0.67 -11.68
CA ALA A 103 -0.15 0.22 -11.99
C ALA A 103 -1.20 0.99 -11.18
N ALA A 104 -0.95 1.21 -9.89
CA ALA A 104 -1.83 2.02 -9.04
C ALA A 104 -1.90 3.49 -9.51
N ALA A 105 -0.76 4.09 -9.87
CA ALA A 105 -0.69 5.46 -10.38
C ALA A 105 -1.42 5.62 -11.73
N GLN A 106 -1.23 4.68 -12.66
CA GLN A 106 -1.92 4.67 -13.96
C GLN A 106 -3.44 4.60 -13.79
N ARG A 107 -3.93 3.84 -12.80
CA ARG A 107 -5.36 3.78 -12.47
C ARG A 107 -5.93 5.12 -11.99
N GLN A 108 -5.09 6.02 -11.48
CA GLN A 108 -5.49 7.39 -11.11
C GLN A 108 -5.53 8.34 -12.31
N GLN A 109 -4.71 8.08 -13.34
CA GLN A 109 -4.50 8.94 -14.51
C GLN A 109 -5.45 8.70 -15.69
N ARG A 110 -6.38 7.75 -15.62
CA ARG A 110 -7.53 7.70 -16.56
C ARG A 110 -8.48 8.88 -16.31
N ILE A 111 -8.00 10.08 -16.59
CA ILE A 111 -8.77 11.24 -17.02
C ILE A 111 -9.02 11.00 -18.52
N PRO A 112 -10.24 11.14 -19.05
CA PRO A 112 -10.47 10.97 -20.48
C PRO A 112 -9.65 12.02 -21.24
N CYS A 113 -8.67 11.55 -22.01
CA CYS A 113 -8.11 12.36 -23.09
C CYS A 113 -9.24 12.47 -24.13
N TRP A 114 -9.87 13.65 -24.17
CA TRP A 114 -10.67 14.09 -25.31
C TRP A 114 -9.75 14.40 -26.48
#